data_AF-A0A916N7C8-F1
#
_entry.id   AF-A0A916N7C8-F1
#
_cell.length_a   1.000
_cell.length_b   1.000
_cell.length_c   1.000
_cell.angle_alpha   90.00
_cell.angle_beta   90.00
_cell.angle_gamma   90.00
#
_symmetry.space_group_name_H-M   'P 1'
#
loop_
_entity.id
_entity.type
_entity.pdbx_description
1 polymer ?
#
loop_
_entity_poly.entity_id
_entity_poly.type
_entity_poly.pdbx_seq_one_letter_code
_entity_poly.pdbx_strand_id
1 'polypeptide(L)'
;MRRRNSSFNPIQGTKRKLGRKTITVRAVYTPSSVAEYKGNILIECLPPFFETEPPIERLAVRPPYDASERHASFLHRFAALDRIKLMLETMTWHISVMYQIMRNLYSGYVPRNPLADKQAESQALYERIMASKKMEAHGEVEAAHAPMFGLLGGSAMGKSTVVNRILSFLPQIILHDQHNNLLQLVWLKVDCTTKGSINTLLLWIVQEADRVLDSDYEARLSSRPTYGELAAVVLTIFHTHKLGLLVLDEIQNVVLTGTGVSKENFFTGFPNFGGVPIMYVGLHETLHHIPAEMHTTRRMVDDGGTILGVQMTEDEWDDYLGTLVEYQWTKEVAALEEVKETLTNITQRIPGISSRLWQICQARVIEAEAIYEYYL
;
A
#
# COMPACT_ATOMS: atom_id res chain seq x y z
N MET A 1 63.33 9.66 11.40
CA MET A 1 62.96 9.89 9.98
C MET A 1 63.07 8.57 9.21
N ARG A 2 61.95 7.84 9.06
CA ARG A 2 61.84 6.70 8.14
C ARG A 2 60.49 6.83 7.45
N ARG A 3 60.51 7.13 6.14
CA ARG A 3 59.32 7.11 5.27
C ARG A 3 58.94 5.64 5.03
N ARG A 4 57.72 5.26 5.42
CA ARG A 4 57.07 4.01 4.99
C ARG A 4 56.09 4.37 3.88
N ASN A 5 56.36 3.92 2.66
CA ASN A 5 55.35 3.81 1.61
C ASN A 5 54.49 2.59 1.92
N SER A 6 53.25 2.79 2.37
CA SER A 6 52.23 1.76 2.44
C SER A 6 51.36 1.83 1.19
N SER A 7 51.47 0.78 0.38
CA SER A 7 50.54 0.41 -0.68
C SER A 7 49.09 0.42 -0.21
N PHE A 8 48.25 1.15 -0.93
CA PHE A 8 46.79 1.10 -0.82
C PHE A 8 46.30 -0.32 -1.11
N ASN A 9 45.59 -0.91 -0.15
CA ASN A 9 44.89 -2.18 -0.31
C ASN A 9 43.39 -1.85 -0.13
N PRO A 10 42.52 -2.04 -1.14
CA PRO A 10 41.12 -1.70 -1.02
C PRO A 10 40.43 -2.65 -0.03
N ILE A 11 39.73 -2.04 0.92
CA ILE A 11 39.05 -2.69 2.03
C ILE A 11 38.03 -3.69 1.49
N GLN A 12 38.20 -4.94 1.94
CA GLN A 12 37.31 -6.07 1.71
C GLN A 12 35.87 -5.75 2.12
N GLY A 13 34.94 -6.19 1.29
CA GLY A 13 33.50 -6.00 1.44
C GLY A 13 32.98 -6.45 2.81
N THR A 14 32.40 -5.49 3.53
CA THR A 14 31.54 -5.74 4.67
C THR A 14 30.28 -6.43 4.17
N LYS A 15 30.12 -7.70 4.58
CA LYS A 15 28.88 -8.47 4.44
C LYS A 15 27.71 -7.67 5.05
N ARG A 16 26.87 -7.08 4.19
CA ARG A 16 25.58 -6.49 4.57
C ARG A 16 24.75 -7.56 5.28
N LYS A 17 24.28 -7.25 6.50
CA LYS A 17 23.30 -8.07 7.22
C LYS A 17 22.03 -8.17 6.36
N LEU A 18 21.61 -9.39 6.02
CA LEU A 18 20.35 -9.64 5.34
C LEU A 18 19.16 -9.37 6.29
N GLY A 19 18.72 -8.11 6.34
CA GLY A 19 17.29 -7.79 6.53
C GLY A 19 16.59 -7.92 5.18
N ARG A 20 15.29 -8.27 5.15
CA ARG A 20 14.45 -8.49 3.94
C ARG A 20 15.01 -7.79 2.70
N LYS A 21 15.46 -8.53 1.68
CA LYS A 21 15.92 -7.97 0.39
C LYS A 21 14.88 -6.98 -0.11
N THR A 22 15.15 -5.68 -0.01
CA THR A 22 14.42 -4.67 -0.77
C THR A 22 14.49 -5.08 -2.24
N ILE A 23 13.33 -5.32 -2.85
CA ILE A 23 13.25 -5.72 -4.26
C ILE A 23 13.37 -4.45 -5.10
N THR A 24 14.62 -4.08 -5.41
CA THR A 24 14.92 -3.06 -6.41
C THR A 24 15.01 -3.71 -7.77
N VAL A 25 14.19 -3.23 -8.72
CA VAL A 25 14.23 -3.65 -10.12
C VAL A 25 14.91 -2.57 -10.96
N ARG A 26 15.40 -2.93 -12.15
CA ARG A 26 15.90 -1.94 -13.13
C ARG A 26 14.76 -1.49 -14.03
N ALA A 27 14.75 -0.21 -14.39
CA ALA A 27 13.73 0.36 -15.25
C ALA A 27 13.76 -0.28 -16.65
N VAL A 28 12.57 -0.61 -17.15
CA VAL A 28 12.32 -0.98 -18.55
C VAL A 28 11.21 -0.07 -19.03
N TYR A 29 11.47 0.74 -20.05
CA TYR A 29 10.52 1.75 -20.51
C TYR A 29 9.67 1.21 -21.67
N THR A 30 8.37 1.36 -21.55
CA THR A 30 7.41 1.11 -22.63
C THR A 30 6.71 2.44 -22.95
N PRO A 31 6.79 2.94 -24.20
CA PRO A 31 6.13 4.19 -24.57
C PRO A 31 4.63 4.13 -24.28
N SER A 32 4.12 5.14 -23.58
CA SER A 32 2.70 5.18 -23.24
C SER A 32 1.84 5.56 -24.44
N SER A 33 0.70 4.88 -24.60
CA SER A 33 -0.36 5.25 -25.55
C SER A 33 -1.18 6.48 -25.10
N VAL A 34 -1.22 6.76 -23.80
CA VAL A 34 -1.88 7.94 -23.20
C VAL A 34 -0.98 9.16 -23.37
N ALA A 35 -1.53 10.24 -23.94
CA ALA A 35 -0.80 11.44 -24.34
C ALA A 35 -0.11 12.14 -23.15
N GLU A 36 -0.80 12.22 -22.02
CA GLU A 36 -0.35 12.87 -20.78
C GLU A 36 0.82 12.14 -20.09
N TYR A 37 1.02 10.86 -20.42
CA TYR A 37 2.05 10.00 -19.81
C TYR A 37 3.30 9.87 -20.67
N LYS A 38 3.20 10.27 -21.95
CA LYS A 38 4.25 10.07 -22.94
C LYS A 38 5.53 10.80 -22.56
N GLY A 39 6.66 10.10 -22.60
CA GLY A 39 7.97 10.64 -22.24
C GLY A 39 8.17 10.90 -20.75
N ASN A 40 7.24 10.44 -19.89
CA ASN A 40 7.44 10.47 -18.45
C ASN A 40 8.06 9.15 -17.99
N ILE A 41 9.36 9.18 -17.72
CA ILE A 41 10.13 7.99 -17.32
C ILE A 41 9.63 7.33 -16.03
N LEU A 42 8.92 8.06 -15.16
CA LEU A 42 8.36 7.53 -13.92
C LEU A 42 7.07 6.73 -14.16
N ILE A 43 6.44 6.92 -15.33
CA ILE A 43 5.20 6.23 -15.74
C ILE A 43 5.53 5.11 -16.72
N GLU A 44 6.33 5.39 -17.74
CA GLU A 44 6.67 4.42 -18.81
C GLU A 44 7.44 3.20 -18.29
N CYS A 45 8.01 3.25 -17.07
CA CYS A 45 8.64 2.12 -16.41
C CYS A 45 7.70 1.28 -15.54
N LEU A 46 6.45 1.70 -15.33
CA LEU A 46 5.48 0.97 -14.53
C LEU A 46 4.90 -0.21 -15.32
N PRO A 47 4.45 -1.29 -14.63
CA PRO A 47 3.72 -2.36 -15.29
C PRO A 47 2.50 -1.82 -16.07
N PRO A 48 2.19 -2.35 -17.27
CA PRO A 48 1.22 -1.79 -18.22
C PRO A 48 -0.24 -2.06 -17.80
N PHE A 49 -0.63 -1.55 -16.64
CA PHE A 49 -1.91 -1.85 -16.01
C PHE A 49 -3.13 -1.47 -16.87
N PHE A 50 -3.05 -0.37 -17.63
CA PHE A 50 -4.14 0.13 -18.47
C PHE A 50 -4.14 -0.43 -19.90
N GLU A 51 -3.12 -1.21 -20.28
CA GLU A 51 -2.98 -1.74 -21.65
C GLU A 51 -3.36 -3.23 -21.74
N THR A 52 -3.59 -3.89 -20.60
CA THR A 52 -4.01 -5.28 -20.52
C THR A 52 -5.28 -5.41 -19.68
N GLU A 53 -6.03 -6.51 -19.86
CA GLU A 53 -7.11 -6.81 -18.92
C GLU A 53 -6.60 -6.81 -17.48
N PRO A 54 -7.35 -6.19 -16.53
CA PRO A 54 -6.94 -6.20 -15.15
C PRO A 54 -6.86 -7.65 -14.71
N PRO A 55 -5.82 -8.04 -13.96
CA PRO A 55 -5.65 -9.43 -13.59
C PRO A 55 -6.59 -9.76 -12.42
N ILE A 56 -7.90 -9.68 -12.64
CA ILE A 56 -8.97 -9.92 -11.67
C ILE A 56 -8.81 -11.31 -11.05
N GLU A 57 -8.50 -12.32 -11.89
CA GLU A 57 -8.18 -13.67 -11.42
C GLU A 57 -6.90 -13.73 -10.57
N ARG A 58 -5.93 -12.85 -10.83
CA ARG A 58 -4.70 -12.80 -10.02
C ARG A 58 -4.88 -12.04 -8.72
N LEU A 59 -5.92 -11.21 -8.54
CA LEU A 59 -6.17 -10.58 -7.25
C LEU A 59 -6.37 -11.64 -6.18
N ALA A 60 -7.14 -12.67 -6.50
CA ALA A 60 -7.36 -13.81 -5.63
C ALA A 60 -6.04 -14.45 -5.22
N VAL A 61 -6.02 -14.94 -4.00
CA VAL A 61 -4.94 -15.78 -3.49
C VAL A 61 -5.57 -17.09 -3.08
N ARG A 62 -5.20 -18.14 -3.82
CA ARG A 62 -5.53 -19.54 -3.53
C ARG A 62 -4.26 -20.20 -2.98
N PRO A 63 -4.12 -20.35 -1.66
CA PRO A 63 -2.97 -21.01 -1.06
C PRO A 63 -2.85 -22.45 -1.58
N PRO A 64 -1.64 -23.03 -1.67
CA PRO A 64 -1.49 -24.42 -2.08
C PRO A 64 -2.25 -25.35 -1.12
N TYR A 65 -3.05 -26.23 -1.69
CA TYR A 65 -3.81 -27.24 -0.97
C TYR A 65 -3.93 -28.51 -1.80
N ASP A 66 -3.62 -29.63 -1.19
CA ASP A 66 -3.85 -30.96 -1.75
C ASP A 66 -4.68 -31.79 -0.76
N ALA A 67 -5.74 -32.42 -1.25
CA ALA A 67 -6.66 -33.20 -0.42
C ALA A 67 -5.98 -34.41 0.26
N SER A 68 -4.84 -34.89 -0.24
CA SER A 68 -4.02 -35.91 0.41
C SER A 68 -3.34 -35.41 1.69
N GLU A 69 -3.14 -34.10 1.84
CA GLU A 69 -2.58 -33.51 3.06
C GLU A 69 -3.46 -33.78 4.29
N ARG A 70 -4.75 -34.06 4.11
CA ARG A 70 -5.69 -34.47 5.18
C ARG A 70 -5.27 -35.75 5.91
N HIS A 71 -4.46 -36.59 5.26
CA HIS A 71 -3.91 -37.81 5.82
C HIS A 71 -2.41 -37.70 6.14
N ALA A 72 -1.84 -36.49 6.06
CA ALA A 72 -0.48 -36.23 6.50
C ALA A 72 -0.35 -36.28 8.04
N SER A 73 0.88 -36.17 8.53
CA SER A 73 1.15 -36.16 9.97
C SER A 73 0.42 -35.01 10.68
N PHE A 74 0.16 -35.19 11.99
CA PHE A 74 -0.42 -34.15 12.84
C PHE A 74 0.26 -32.79 12.64
N LEU A 75 1.60 -32.76 12.72
CA LEU A 75 2.36 -31.51 12.61
C LEU A 75 2.21 -30.85 11.24
N HIS A 76 2.17 -31.65 10.16
CA HIS A 76 1.95 -31.12 8.81
C HIS A 76 0.58 -30.46 8.71
N ARG A 77 -0.48 -31.17 9.10
CA ARG A 77 -1.86 -30.69 9.03
C ARG A 77 -2.05 -29.44 9.88
N PHE A 78 -1.53 -29.45 11.10
CA PHE A 78 -1.57 -28.31 12.01
C PHE A 78 -0.85 -27.08 11.45
N ALA A 79 0.34 -27.25 10.85
CA ALA A 79 1.06 -26.16 10.22
C ALA A 79 0.36 -25.64 8.95
N ALA A 80 -0.29 -26.53 8.19
CA ALA A 80 -0.98 -26.16 6.96
C ALA A 80 -2.20 -25.26 7.22
N LEU A 81 -2.81 -25.32 8.41
CA LEU A 81 -3.89 -24.41 8.82
C LEU A 81 -3.52 -22.93 8.71
N ASP A 82 -2.24 -22.56 8.82
CA ASP A 82 -1.81 -21.16 8.65
C ASP A 82 -1.98 -20.66 7.21
N ARG A 83 -2.12 -21.56 6.23
CA ARG A 83 -2.39 -21.20 4.83
C ARG A 83 -3.77 -20.53 4.67
N ILE A 84 -4.74 -20.82 5.54
CA ILE A 84 -6.07 -20.17 5.52
C ILE A 84 -5.94 -18.65 5.59
N LYS A 85 -4.98 -18.14 6.38
CA LYS A 85 -4.73 -16.69 6.54
C LYS A 85 -4.24 -16.01 5.26
N LEU A 86 -3.74 -16.78 4.30
CA LEU A 86 -3.23 -16.29 3.02
C LEU A 86 -4.35 -16.21 1.97
N MET A 87 -5.50 -16.83 2.23
CA MET A 87 -6.62 -16.86 1.30
C MET A 87 -7.16 -15.45 1.08
N LEU A 88 -7.41 -15.10 -0.18
CA LEU A 88 -8.10 -13.89 -0.56
C LEU A 88 -9.05 -14.22 -1.71
N GLU A 89 -10.35 -14.08 -1.46
CA GLU A 89 -11.39 -14.15 -2.48
C GLU A 89 -11.51 -12.80 -3.19
N THR A 90 -11.66 -12.77 -4.51
CA THR A 90 -11.78 -11.49 -5.23
C THR A 90 -13.19 -10.94 -5.11
N MET A 91 -13.35 -9.73 -4.58
CA MET A 91 -14.61 -9.00 -4.52
C MET A 91 -14.59 -7.80 -5.47
N THR A 92 -15.76 -7.35 -5.90
CA THR A 92 -15.92 -6.18 -6.80
C THR A 92 -15.20 -4.94 -6.25
N TRP A 93 -15.27 -4.71 -4.94
CA TRP A 93 -14.60 -3.56 -4.31
C TRP A 93 -13.07 -3.68 -4.34
N HIS A 94 -12.48 -4.88 -4.40
CA HIS A 94 -11.03 -5.06 -4.58
C HIS A 94 -10.57 -4.46 -5.90
N ILE A 95 -11.35 -4.69 -6.96
CA ILE A 95 -11.08 -4.17 -8.31
C ILE A 95 -11.18 -2.65 -8.30
N SER A 96 -12.20 -2.08 -7.66
CA SER A 96 -12.35 -0.63 -7.51
C SER A 96 -11.14 0.00 -6.82
N VAL A 97 -10.67 -0.58 -5.71
CA VAL A 97 -9.48 -0.10 -4.98
C VAL A 97 -8.22 -0.22 -5.84
N MET A 98 -8.08 -1.29 -6.62
CA MET A 98 -6.97 -1.46 -7.55
C MET A 98 -6.93 -0.35 -8.59
N TYR A 99 -8.07 -0.04 -9.22
CA TYR A 99 -8.17 1.08 -10.16
C TYR A 99 -7.85 2.43 -9.51
N GLN A 100 -8.31 2.66 -8.27
CA GLN A 100 -8.00 3.90 -7.54
C GLN A 100 -6.50 4.03 -7.28
N ILE A 101 -5.85 2.98 -6.80
CA ILE A 101 -4.40 2.96 -6.55
C ILE A 101 -3.64 3.27 -7.85
N MET A 102 -3.98 2.58 -8.95
CA MET A 102 -3.29 2.74 -10.23
C MET A 102 -3.53 4.13 -10.83
N ARG A 103 -4.78 4.60 -10.87
CA ARG A 103 -5.12 5.92 -11.41
C ARG A 103 -4.39 7.03 -10.65
N ASN A 104 -4.40 6.98 -9.33
CA ASN A 104 -3.78 8.00 -8.49
C ASN A 104 -2.25 7.94 -8.57
N LEU A 105 -1.64 6.74 -8.63
CA LEU A 105 -0.21 6.59 -8.84
C LEU A 105 0.24 7.26 -10.16
N TYR A 106 -0.46 6.96 -11.26
CA TYR A 106 -0.13 7.49 -12.58
C TYR A 106 -0.36 9.01 -12.65
N SER A 107 -1.53 9.50 -12.22
CA SER A 107 -1.84 10.94 -12.22
C SER A 107 -0.90 11.73 -11.31
N GLY A 108 -0.48 11.14 -10.19
CA GLY A 108 0.51 11.71 -9.28
C GLY A 108 1.87 11.91 -9.95
N TYR A 109 2.27 11.12 -10.93
CA TYR A 109 3.55 11.28 -11.63
C TYR A 109 3.53 12.29 -12.77
N VAL A 110 2.36 12.56 -13.38
CA VAL A 110 2.23 13.48 -14.52
C VAL A 110 2.92 14.83 -14.29
N PRO A 111 2.61 15.58 -13.20
CA PRO A 111 3.23 16.90 -12.98
C PRO A 111 4.70 16.83 -12.51
N ARG A 112 5.24 15.62 -12.28
CA ARG A 112 6.54 15.37 -11.64
C ARG A 112 7.54 14.68 -12.57
N ASN A 113 7.34 14.74 -13.89
CA ASN A 113 8.27 14.21 -14.87
C ASN A 113 9.69 14.79 -14.68
N PRO A 114 10.72 13.98 -14.36
CA PRO A 114 12.08 14.46 -14.16
C PRO A 114 12.75 15.01 -15.43
N LEU A 115 12.23 14.65 -16.60
CA LEU A 115 12.77 15.09 -17.90
C LEU A 115 12.07 16.34 -18.46
N ALA A 116 11.00 16.82 -17.82
CA ALA A 116 10.31 18.01 -18.27
C ALA A 116 11.16 19.27 -18.02
N ASP A 117 11.44 20.02 -19.08
CA ASP A 117 12.08 21.33 -18.98
C ASP A 117 11.01 22.41 -18.79
N LYS A 118 10.48 22.48 -17.57
CA LYS A 118 9.42 23.44 -17.21
C LYS A 118 9.82 24.89 -17.51
N GLN A 119 11.11 25.21 -17.42
CA GLN A 119 11.59 26.57 -17.69
C GLN A 119 11.52 26.87 -19.18
N ALA A 120 11.99 25.97 -20.04
CA ALA A 120 11.89 26.14 -21.49
C ALA A 120 10.42 26.15 -21.97
N GLU A 121 9.58 25.26 -21.42
CA GLU A 121 8.14 25.21 -21.71
C GLU A 121 7.45 26.53 -21.32
N SER A 122 7.74 27.04 -20.13
CA SER A 122 7.20 28.32 -19.65
C SER A 122 7.67 29.50 -20.50
N GLN A 123 8.95 29.51 -20.88
CA GLN A 123 9.53 30.56 -21.73
C GLN A 123 8.92 30.55 -23.14
N ALA A 124 8.78 29.39 -23.77
CA ALA A 124 8.16 29.25 -25.08
C ALA A 124 6.69 29.69 -25.07
N LEU A 125 5.96 29.33 -24.00
CA LEU A 125 4.59 29.80 -23.80
C LEU A 125 4.54 31.33 -23.66
N TYR A 126 5.42 31.91 -22.85
CA TYR A 126 5.51 33.35 -22.69
C TYR A 126 5.74 34.07 -24.03
N GLU A 127 6.70 33.61 -24.83
CA GLU A 127 6.98 34.17 -26.15
C GLU A 127 5.76 34.10 -27.09
N ARG A 128 5.03 32.98 -27.07
CA ARG A 128 3.79 32.83 -27.84
C ARG A 128 2.72 33.84 -27.44
N ILE A 129 2.50 34.03 -26.15
CA ILE A 129 1.50 34.96 -25.61
C ILE A 129 1.86 36.41 -25.98
N MET A 130 3.14 36.76 -25.82
CA MET A 130 3.64 38.08 -26.20
C MET A 130 3.50 38.35 -27.70
N ALA A 131 3.73 37.34 -28.54
CA ALA A 131 3.55 37.42 -29.99
C ALA A 131 2.07 37.50 -30.41
N SER A 132 1.18 36.75 -29.76
CA SER A 132 -0.25 36.70 -30.11
C SER A 132 -1.00 37.97 -29.68
N LYS A 133 -0.46 38.73 -28.71
CA LYS A 133 -1.11 39.91 -28.07
C LYS A 133 -2.52 39.61 -27.55
N LYS A 134 -2.80 38.34 -27.26
CA LYS A 134 -4.06 37.88 -26.70
C LYS A 134 -3.86 37.51 -25.24
N MET A 135 -4.93 37.64 -24.46
CA MET A 135 -4.96 37.09 -23.12
C MET A 135 -5.08 35.56 -23.24
N GLU A 136 -4.00 34.87 -22.92
CA GLU A 136 -3.89 33.41 -22.87
C GLU A 136 -3.38 33.01 -21.49
N ALA A 137 -3.72 31.81 -21.02
CA ALA A 137 -3.24 31.31 -19.74
C ALA A 137 -1.74 30.98 -19.81
N HIS A 138 -0.97 31.41 -18.81
CA HIS A 138 0.42 31.02 -18.61
C HIS A 138 0.50 29.64 -17.93
N GLY A 139 0.04 28.61 -18.63
CA GLY A 139 0.07 27.21 -18.20
C GLY A 139 -1.29 26.57 -18.24
N GLU A 140 -1.32 25.26 -18.02
CA GLU A 140 -2.55 24.53 -17.77
C GLU A 140 -3.03 24.77 -16.33
N VAL A 141 -4.33 24.56 -16.09
CA VAL A 141 -4.87 24.56 -14.73
C VAL A 141 -4.28 23.34 -14.01
N GLU A 142 -3.25 23.55 -13.21
CA GLU A 142 -2.75 22.51 -12.33
C GLU A 142 -3.78 22.26 -11.22
N ALA A 143 -4.01 20.98 -10.90
CA ALA A 143 -4.79 20.63 -9.73
C ALA A 143 -4.10 21.23 -8.49
N ALA A 144 -4.84 22.04 -7.73
CA ALA A 144 -4.29 22.78 -6.59
C ALA A 144 -3.73 21.86 -5.47
N HIS A 145 -4.04 20.57 -5.49
CA HIS A 145 -3.65 19.60 -4.47
C HIS A 145 -3.39 18.22 -5.07
N ALA A 146 -2.55 17.42 -4.38
CA ALA A 146 -2.38 16.02 -4.70
C ALA A 146 -3.67 15.23 -4.40
N PRO A 147 -3.97 14.15 -5.16
CA PRO A 147 -5.15 13.33 -4.90
C PRO A 147 -5.12 12.68 -3.51
N MET A 148 -6.27 12.68 -2.83
CA MET A 148 -6.44 12.02 -1.53
C MET A 148 -7.61 11.07 -1.61
N PHE A 149 -7.40 9.80 -1.29
CA PHE A 149 -8.47 8.80 -1.33
C PHE A 149 -8.39 7.84 -0.15
N GLY A 150 -9.50 7.17 0.16
CA GLY A 150 -9.60 6.32 1.34
C GLY A 150 -10.17 4.95 1.05
N LEU A 151 -9.73 3.95 1.80
CA LEU A 151 -10.40 2.67 1.98
C LEU A 151 -10.81 2.54 3.44
N LEU A 152 -12.06 2.85 3.73
CA LEU A 152 -12.59 2.87 5.09
C LEU A 152 -13.65 1.80 5.26
N GLY A 153 -13.66 1.10 6.40
CA GLY A 153 -14.63 0.02 6.63
C GLY A 153 -14.43 -0.70 7.95
N GLY A 154 -15.25 -1.73 8.19
CA GLY A 154 -15.18 -2.56 9.40
C GLY A 154 -13.78 -3.14 9.66
N SER A 155 -13.47 -3.39 10.93
CA SER A 155 -12.28 -4.16 11.29
C SER A 155 -12.37 -5.57 10.71
N ALA A 156 -11.23 -6.20 10.42
CA ALA A 156 -11.15 -7.57 9.91
C ALA A 156 -11.87 -7.84 8.56
N MET A 157 -12.21 -6.79 7.79
CA MET A 157 -12.77 -6.88 6.42
C MET A 157 -11.72 -7.18 5.32
N GLY A 158 -10.44 -7.33 5.69
CA GLY A 158 -9.37 -7.63 4.72
C GLY A 158 -8.77 -6.42 3.99
N LYS A 159 -9.10 -5.18 4.41
CA LYS A 159 -8.60 -3.93 3.79
C LYS A 159 -7.08 -3.92 3.59
N SER A 160 -6.31 -4.10 4.67
CA SER A 160 -4.85 -4.11 4.63
C SER A 160 -4.31 -5.25 3.76
N THR A 161 -4.94 -6.43 3.79
CA THR A 161 -4.58 -7.58 2.94
C THR A 161 -4.75 -7.25 1.47
N VAL A 162 -5.87 -6.65 1.09
CA VAL A 162 -6.17 -6.24 -0.29
C VAL A 162 -5.21 -5.18 -0.78
N VAL A 163 -4.92 -4.16 0.04
CA VAL A 163 -3.94 -3.12 -0.31
C VAL A 163 -2.55 -3.72 -0.50
N ASN A 164 -2.09 -4.57 0.43
CA ASN A 164 -0.82 -5.27 0.28
C ASN A 164 -0.77 -6.15 -0.98
N ARG A 165 -1.89 -6.82 -1.31
CA ARG A 165 -2.00 -7.63 -2.53
C ARG A 165 -1.90 -6.77 -3.78
N ILE A 166 -2.59 -5.63 -3.83
CA ILE A 166 -2.53 -4.72 -4.97
C ILE A 166 -1.11 -4.16 -5.14
N LEU A 167 -0.49 -3.68 -4.06
CA LEU A 167 0.87 -3.16 -4.08
C LEU A 167 1.90 -4.22 -4.51
N SER A 168 1.62 -5.51 -4.28
CA SER A 168 2.50 -6.61 -4.72
C SER A 168 2.60 -6.77 -6.24
N PHE A 169 1.67 -6.20 -7.02
CA PHE A 169 1.78 -6.14 -8.49
C PHE A 169 2.71 -5.03 -8.98
N LEU A 170 3.13 -4.12 -8.09
CA LEU A 170 4.01 -3.02 -8.41
C LEU A 170 5.40 -3.26 -7.79
N PRO A 171 6.49 -3.03 -8.53
CA PRO A 171 7.80 -2.99 -7.91
C PRO A 171 7.82 -1.90 -6.85
N GLN A 172 8.45 -2.15 -5.69
CA GLN A 172 8.53 -1.12 -4.65
C GLN A 172 9.53 -0.01 -5.03
N ILE A 173 10.68 -0.40 -5.60
CA ILE A 173 11.72 0.54 -6.04
C ILE A 173 12.18 0.18 -7.46
N ILE A 174 12.27 1.19 -8.31
CA ILE A 174 12.80 1.11 -9.67
C ILE A 174 14.08 1.95 -9.76
N LEU A 175 15.17 1.36 -10.27
CA LEU A 175 16.42 2.05 -10.55
C LEU A 175 16.47 2.47 -12.03
N HIS A 176 16.63 3.77 -12.26
CA HIS A 176 16.90 4.36 -13.57
C HIS A 176 18.42 4.59 -13.73
N ASP A 177 19.15 3.54 -14.04
CA ASP A 177 20.61 3.59 -14.26
C ASP A 177 20.99 4.55 -15.40
N GLN A 178 20.14 4.65 -16.42
CA GLN A 178 20.28 5.58 -17.55
C GLN A 178 19.98 7.05 -17.21
N HIS A 179 19.36 7.34 -16.06
CA HIS A 179 19.00 8.69 -15.63
C HIS A 179 19.61 9.02 -14.26
N ASN A 180 20.94 9.15 -14.24
CA ASN A 180 21.73 9.52 -13.05
C ASN A 180 21.54 8.59 -11.83
N ASN A 181 21.28 7.30 -12.07
CA ASN A 181 20.97 6.33 -11.02
C ASN A 181 19.81 6.77 -10.11
N LEU A 182 18.82 7.47 -10.68
CA LEU A 182 17.62 7.86 -9.96
C LEU A 182 16.94 6.61 -9.39
N LEU A 183 16.62 6.64 -8.10
CA LEU A 183 15.78 5.65 -7.45
C LEU A 183 14.36 6.20 -7.40
N GLN A 184 13.43 5.52 -8.07
CA GLN A 184 12.01 5.78 -7.97
C GLN A 184 11.40 4.84 -6.93
N LEU A 185 10.87 5.41 -5.86
CA LEU A 185 10.08 4.72 -4.85
C LEU A 185 8.62 4.73 -5.30
N VAL A 186 8.13 3.61 -5.84
CA VAL A 186 6.79 3.56 -6.45
C VAL A 186 5.70 3.72 -5.40
N TRP A 187 5.86 3.08 -4.25
CA TRP A 187 4.93 3.17 -3.14
C TRP A 187 5.64 3.04 -1.79
N LEU A 188 5.09 3.69 -0.77
CA LEU A 188 5.51 3.57 0.62
C LEU A 188 4.27 3.34 1.48
N LYS A 189 4.23 2.24 2.24
CA LYS A 189 3.11 1.92 3.14
C LYS A 189 3.58 2.01 4.58
N VAL A 190 2.88 2.80 5.38
CA VAL A 190 3.16 3.00 6.80
C VAL A 190 1.99 2.47 7.62
N ASP A 191 2.27 1.52 8.50
CA ASP A 191 1.27 0.95 9.41
C ASP A 191 1.22 1.75 10.72
N CYS A 192 0.13 2.46 10.96
CA CYS A 192 -0.08 3.25 12.18
C CYS A 192 -0.55 2.34 13.32
N THR A 193 0.28 1.39 13.79
CA THR A 193 -0.15 0.32 14.71
C THR A 193 -0.46 0.78 16.13
N THR A 194 0.03 1.95 16.54
CA THR A 194 -0.14 2.48 17.90
C THR A 194 -0.68 3.89 17.88
N LYS A 195 -1.29 4.33 18.99
CA LYS A 195 -1.72 5.71 19.16
C LYS A 195 -0.54 6.67 19.01
N GLY A 196 -0.60 7.58 18.04
CA GLY A 196 0.50 8.47 17.70
C GLY A 196 0.04 9.90 17.42
N SER A 197 0.95 10.86 17.55
CA SER A 197 0.71 12.23 17.07
C SER A 197 1.07 12.35 15.57
N ILE A 198 0.81 13.51 14.96
CA ILE A 198 1.23 13.77 13.57
C ILE A 198 2.76 13.74 13.43
N ASN A 199 3.49 14.24 14.43
CA ASN A 199 4.96 14.13 14.43
C ASN A 199 5.40 12.67 14.49
N THR A 200 4.67 11.84 15.24
CA THR A 200 4.91 10.39 15.29
C THR A 200 4.68 9.75 13.92
N LEU A 201 3.62 10.13 13.21
CA LEU A 201 3.37 9.67 11.85
C LEU A 201 4.47 10.09 10.87
N LEU A 202 4.90 11.36 10.89
CA LEU A 202 5.99 11.83 10.04
C LEU A 202 7.29 11.07 10.34
N LEU A 203 7.58 10.80 11.61
CA LEU A 203 8.73 9.98 11.99
C LEU A 203 8.61 8.54 11.45
N TRP A 204 7.43 7.91 11.54
CA TRP A 204 7.22 6.58 10.96
C TRP A 204 7.41 6.56 9.43
N ILE A 205 7.01 7.62 8.73
CA ILE A 205 7.29 7.77 7.29
C ILE A 205 8.79 7.80 7.01
N VAL A 206 9.56 8.58 7.80
CA VAL A 206 11.02 8.63 7.67
C VAL A 206 11.65 7.27 7.95
N GLN A 207 11.25 6.61 9.04
CA GLN A 207 11.76 5.30 9.43
C GLN A 207 11.45 4.21 8.40
N GLU A 208 10.23 4.22 7.85
CA GLU A 208 9.83 3.25 6.83
C GLU A 208 10.54 3.52 5.50
N ALA A 209 10.76 4.78 5.14
CA ALA A 209 11.58 5.15 4.00
C ALA A 209 13.03 4.66 4.19
N ASP A 210 13.64 4.87 5.35
CA ASP A 210 14.98 4.38 5.67
C ASP A 210 15.08 2.86 5.59
N ARG A 211 14.07 2.16 6.12
CA ARG A 211 13.97 0.70 6.04
C ARG A 211 13.90 0.19 4.60
N VAL A 212 13.11 0.85 3.75
CA VAL A 212 12.88 0.44 2.36
C VAL A 212 14.07 0.80 1.47
N LEU A 213 14.60 2.02 1.60
CA LEU A 213 15.67 2.55 0.76
C LEU A 213 17.09 2.17 1.23
N ASP A 214 17.22 1.53 2.41
CA ASP A 214 18.50 1.32 3.10
C ASP A 214 19.27 2.64 3.27
N SER A 215 18.55 3.66 3.76
CA SER A 215 19.04 5.03 3.98
C SER A 215 19.08 5.40 5.47
N ASP A 216 19.50 6.63 5.75
CA ASP A 216 19.65 7.16 7.12
C ASP A 216 19.21 8.64 7.19
N TYR A 217 17.95 8.89 6.84
CA TYR A 217 17.31 10.20 6.94
C TYR A 217 16.97 10.52 8.40
N GLU A 218 16.61 9.53 9.21
CA GLU A 218 16.32 9.70 10.64
C GLU A 218 17.52 10.30 11.39
N ALA A 219 18.76 9.89 11.10
CA ALA A 219 19.95 10.44 11.74
C ALA A 219 20.19 11.94 11.46
N ARG A 220 19.51 12.52 10.45
CA ARG A 220 19.58 13.96 10.16
C ARG A 220 18.65 14.79 11.04
N LEU A 221 17.74 14.13 11.76
CA LEU A 221 16.81 14.78 12.68
C LEU A 221 17.50 15.10 14.00
N SER A 222 17.11 16.21 14.60
CA SER A 222 17.46 16.57 15.97
C SER A 222 16.87 15.57 16.97
N SER A 223 17.42 15.53 18.19
CA SER A 223 16.94 14.61 19.24
C SER A 223 15.46 14.77 19.61
N ARG A 224 14.86 15.92 19.30
CA ARG A 224 13.45 16.24 19.53
C ARG A 224 12.92 17.01 18.33
N PRO A 225 12.65 16.31 17.22
CA PRO A 225 12.41 16.97 15.96
C PRO A 225 11.06 17.70 15.97
N THR A 226 11.05 18.89 15.40
CA THR A 226 9.81 19.69 15.27
C THR A 226 8.98 19.21 14.08
N TYR A 227 7.72 19.62 14.00
CA TYR A 227 6.88 19.33 12.83
C TYR A 227 7.53 19.81 11.53
N GLY A 228 8.06 21.05 11.50
CA GLY A 228 8.68 21.62 10.30
C GLY A 228 9.94 20.87 9.86
N GLU A 229 10.73 20.39 10.82
CA GLU A 229 11.92 19.58 10.55
C GLU A 229 11.54 18.21 9.96
N LEU A 230 10.58 17.51 10.58
CA LEU A 230 10.05 16.25 10.08
C LEU A 230 9.44 16.39 8.68
N ALA A 231 8.62 17.42 8.49
CA ALA A 231 8.00 17.76 7.21
C ALA A 231 9.04 18.00 6.11
N ALA A 232 10.11 18.74 6.41
CA ALA A 232 11.18 19.01 5.46
C ALA A 232 11.94 17.72 5.04
N VAL A 233 12.20 16.82 5.99
CA VAL A 233 12.83 15.52 5.69
C VAL A 233 11.90 14.64 4.85
N VAL A 234 10.62 14.56 5.19
CA VAL A 234 9.61 13.81 4.41
C VAL A 234 9.52 14.36 2.98
N LEU A 235 9.44 15.69 2.79
CA LEU A 235 9.49 16.32 1.46
C LEU A 235 10.75 15.94 0.70
N THR A 236 11.90 15.96 1.38
CA THR A 236 13.17 15.60 0.78
C THR A 236 13.14 14.16 0.27
N ILE A 237 12.62 13.21 1.05
CA ILE A 237 12.46 11.81 0.65
C ILE A 237 11.56 11.72 -0.58
N PHE A 238 10.39 12.37 -0.55
CA PHE A 238 9.39 12.30 -1.62
C PHE A 238 9.93 12.86 -2.94
N HIS A 239 10.65 13.98 -2.89
CA HIS A 239 11.22 14.62 -4.07
C HIS A 239 12.48 13.92 -4.60
N THR A 240 13.34 13.45 -3.70
CA THR A 240 14.60 12.76 -4.05
C THR A 240 14.30 11.42 -4.71
N HIS A 241 13.42 10.64 -4.10
CA HIS A 241 13.10 9.28 -4.55
C HIS A 241 11.83 9.20 -5.39
N LYS A 242 11.29 10.35 -5.83
CA LYS A 242 10.06 10.43 -6.65
C LYS A 242 8.95 9.51 -6.13
N LEU A 243 8.56 9.67 -4.86
CA LEU A 243 7.55 8.79 -4.26
C LEU A 243 6.25 8.80 -5.09
N GLY A 244 5.76 7.64 -5.52
CA GLY A 244 4.55 7.54 -6.33
C GLY A 244 3.26 7.59 -5.54
N LEU A 245 3.18 6.81 -4.45
CA LEU A 245 1.98 6.69 -3.62
C LEU A 245 2.38 6.49 -2.15
N LEU A 246 1.81 7.28 -1.25
CA LEU A 246 1.88 7.04 0.19
C LEU A 246 0.61 6.34 0.67
N VAL A 247 0.74 5.20 1.32
CA VAL A 247 -0.37 4.49 1.97
C VAL A 247 -0.21 4.60 3.48
N LEU A 248 -1.22 5.12 4.16
CA LEU A 248 -1.29 5.22 5.61
C LEU A 248 -2.35 4.25 6.13
N ASP A 249 -1.91 3.12 6.67
CA ASP A 249 -2.78 2.07 7.20
C ASP A 249 -3.06 2.27 8.68
N GLU A 250 -4.24 1.83 9.13
CA GLU A 250 -4.75 2.04 10.49
C GLU A 250 -4.74 3.52 10.94
N ILE A 251 -5.03 4.45 10.01
CA ILE A 251 -4.87 5.90 10.22
C ILE A 251 -5.66 6.45 11.41
N GLN A 252 -6.73 5.78 11.83
CA GLN A 252 -7.49 6.18 13.01
C GLN A 252 -6.61 6.26 14.27
N ASN A 253 -5.51 5.51 14.35
CA ASN A 253 -4.58 5.58 15.47
C ASN A 253 -3.80 6.91 15.56
N VAL A 254 -3.81 7.71 14.49
CA VAL A 254 -3.24 9.07 14.47
C VAL A 254 -4.35 10.13 14.51
N VAL A 255 -5.45 9.89 13.80
CA VAL A 255 -6.53 10.87 13.67
C VAL A 255 -7.38 10.95 14.95
N LEU A 256 -7.52 9.85 15.70
CA LEU A 256 -8.31 9.85 16.94
C LEU A 256 -7.58 10.50 18.13
N THR A 257 -6.26 10.50 18.13
CA THR A 257 -5.39 10.91 19.24
C THR A 257 -5.05 12.40 19.25
N GLY A 258 -5.20 13.09 18.11
CA GLY A 258 -4.94 14.53 18.01
C GLY A 258 -5.95 15.41 18.75
N THR A 259 -5.55 16.62 19.11
CA THR A 259 -6.47 17.72 19.48
C THR A 259 -7.02 18.39 18.22
N GLY A 260 -8.19 19.06 18.27
CA GLY A 260 -8.88 19.61 17.08
C GLY A 260 -7.99 20.39 16.11
N VAL A 261 -7.20 21.34 16.61
CA VAL A 261 -6.25 22.16 15.80
C VAL A 261 -5.16 21.32 15.13
N SER A 262 -4.67 20.28 15.81
CA SER A 262 -3.67 19.38 15.22
C SER A 262 -4.26 18.55 14.07
N LYS A 263 -5.51 18.09 14.18
CA LYS A 263 -6.19 17.31 13.14
C LYS A 263 -6.44 18.14 11.88
N GLU A 264 -6.84 19.41 12.04
CA GLU A 264 -7.02 20.34 10.93
C GLU A 264 -5.71 20.60 10.19
N ASN A 265 -4.61 20.85 10.92
CA ASN A 265 -3.27 21.02 10.32
C ASN A 265 -2.77 19.76 9.61
N PHE A 266 -3.14 18.57 10.07
CA PHE A 266 -2.84 17.32 9.37
C PHE A 266 -3.52 17.28 8.00
N PHE A 267 -4.84 17.39 7.95
CA PHE A 267 -5.57 17.26 6.70
C PHE A 267 -5.48 18.48 5.78
N THR A 268 -5.01 19.64 6.26
CA THR A 268 -4.78 20.84 5.42
C THR A 268 -3.35 20.94 4.92
N GLY A 269 -2.35 20.66 5.77
CA GLY A 269 -0.94 20.80 5.44
C GLY A 269 -0.33 19.56 4.79
N PHE A 270 -0.73 18.37 5.24
CA PHE A 270 -0.16 17.10 4.78
C PHE A 270 -0.46 16.75 3.30
N PRO A 271 -1.65 17.05 2.76
CA PRO A 271 -1.93 16.77 1.34
C PRO A 271 -1.09 17.61 0.35
N ASN A 272 -0.42 18.65 0.83
CA ASN A 272 0.47 19.47 0.02
C ASN A 272 1.92 18.95 -0.01
N PHE A 273 2.19 17.75 0.54
CA PHE A 273 3.51 17.13 0.51
C PHE A 273 3.91 16.72 -0.93
N GLY A 274 4.46 17.66 -1.68
CA GLY A 274 5.23 17.41 -2.91
C GLY A 274 4.44 16.84 -4.09
N GLY A 275 3.11 16.96 -4.10
CA GLY A 275 2.26 16.43 -5.18
C GLY A 275 2.11 14.90 -5.14
N VAL A 276 2.43 14.26 -4.01
CA VAL A 276 2.33 12.79 -3.85
C VAL A 276 0.91 12.39 -3.45
N PRO A 277 0.24 11.50 -4.21
CA PRO A 277 -1.03 10.92 -3.82
C PRO A 277 -0.97 10.19 -2.48
N ILE A 278 -2.02 10.32 -1.67
CA ILE A 278 -2.09 9.72 -0.33
C ILE A 278 -3.35 8.88 -0.20
N MET A 279 -3.17 7.61 0.16
CA MET A 279 -4.23 6.66 0.47
C MET A 279 -4.37 6.47 1.97
N TYR A 280 -5.57 6.67 2.50
CA TYR A 280 -5.90 6.41 3.89
C TYR A 280 -6.62 5.07 4.03
N VAL A 281 -6.12 4.16 4.87
CA VAL A 281 -6.79 2.91 5.19
C VAL A 281 -7.11 2.91 6.68
N GLY A 282 -8.37 2.61 7.03
CA GLY A 282 -8.78 2.70 8.43
C GLY A 282 -10.23 2.36 8.69
N LEU A 283 -10.67 2.59 9.93
CA LEU A 283 -12.04 2.32 10.35
C LEU A 283 -13.04 3.32 9.78
N HIS A 284 -14.30 2.90 9.63
CA HIS A 284 -15.40 3.76 9.18
C HIS A 284 -15.50 5.06 10.02
N GLU A 285 -15.32 4.94 11.33
CA GLU A 285 -15.38 6.06 12.29
C GLU A 285 -14.36 7.16 12.00
N THR A 286 -13.27 6.85 11.29
CA THR A 286 -12.25 7.83 10.88
C THR A 286 -12.90 9.00 10.14
N LEU A 287 -13.94 8.74 9.33
CA LEU A 287 -14.66 9.77 8.56
C LEU A 287 -15.19 10.90 9.45
N HIS A 288 -15.72 10.59 10.63
CA HIS A 288 -16.31 11.58 11.53
C HIS A 288 -15.26 12.51 12.17
N HIS A 289 -13.99 12.14 12.08
CA HIS A 289 -12.87 12.92 12.59
C HIS A 289 -12.12 13.68 11.52
N ILE A 290 -12.52 13.52 10.25
CA ILE A 290 -12.11 14.40 9.17
C ILE A 290 -13.03 15.61 9.23
N PRO A 291 -12.51 16.83 9.48
CA PRO A 291 -13.37 17.99 9.71
C PRO A 291 -14.33 18.22 8.52
N ALA A 292 -15.62 18.45 8.84
CA ALA A 292 -16.69 18.52 7.84
C ALA A 292 -16.54 19.70 6.86
N GLU A 293 -15.86 20.76 7.31
CA GLU A 293 -15.51 21.95 6.53
C GLU A 293 -14.40 21.68 5.50
N MET A 294 -13.76 20.51 5.56
CA MET A 294 -12.71 20.16 4.64
C MET A 294 -13.30 19.60 3.35
N HIS A 295 -12.89 20.21 2.24
CA HIS A 295 -12.97 19.59 0.92
C HIS A 295 -12.37 18.17 0.91
N THR A 296 -11.57 17.77 1.91
CA THR A 296 -10.95 16.45 2.10
C THR A 296 -11.93 15.28 2.21
N THR A 297 -13.07 15.39 2.90
CA THR A 297 -14.04 14.27 2.96
C THR A 297 -14.70 14.08 1.60
N ARG A 298 -15.02 15.18 0.92
CA ARG A 298 -15.51 15.15 -0.45
C ARG A 298 -14.44 14.68 -1.43
N ARG A 299 -13.17 15.10 -1.29
CA ARG A 299 -12.02 14.65 -2.09
C ARG A 299 -11.73 13.17 -1.89
N MET A 300 -11.79 12.67 -0.65
CA MET A 300 -11.65 11.26 -0.37
C MET A 300 -12.66 10.43 -1.15
N VAL A 301 -13.86 10.94 -1.43
CA VAL A 301 -14.88 10.26 -2.23
C VAL A 301 -14.76 10.59 -3.73
N ASP A 302 -14.58 11.87 -4.10
CA ASP A 302 -14.50 12.38 -5.48
C ASP A 302 -13.23 11.90 -6.21
N ASP A 303 -12.11 11.72 -5.50
CA ASP A 303 -10.88 11.09 -6.01
C ASP A 303 -10.94 9.55 -5.98
N GLY A 304 -12.11 9.01 -5.60
CA GLY A 304 -12.50 7.62 -5.80
C GLY A 304 -12.56 6.76 -4.55
N GLY A 305 -12.49 7.30 -3.33
CA GLY A 305 -12.43 6.47 -2.12
C GLY A 305 -13.62 5.54 -1.93
N THR A 306 -13.34 4.42 -1.27
CA THR A 306 -14.24 3.30 -1.04
C THR A 306 -14.60 3.23 0.44
N ILE A 307 -15.90 3.28 0.72
CA ILE A 307 -16.45 3.08 2.06
C ILE A 307 -17.14 1.72 2.06
N LEU A 308 -16.53 0.75 2.74
CA LEU A 308 -17.08 -0.58 2.94
C LEU A 308 -18.05 -0.59 4.12
N GLY A 309 -18.95 -1.58 4.09
CA GLY A 309 -19.75 -1.95 5.25
C GLY A 309 -18.90 -2.48 6.41
N VAL A 310 -19.59 -2.78 7.52
CA VAL A 310 -18.99 -3.46 8.68
C VAL A 310 -18.93 -4.98 8.52
N GLN A 311 -19.60 -5.51 7.51
CA GLN A 311 -19.71 -6.92 7.14
C GLN A 311 -19.84 -7.06 5.62
N MET A 312 -19.59 -8.25 5.08
CA MET A 312 -19.82 -8.57 3.67
C MET A 312 -21.31 -8.56 3.31
N THR A 313 -21.63 -8.33 2.03
CA THR A 313 -22.97 -8.61 1.50
C THR A 313 -23.25 -10.12 1.50
N GLU A 314 -24.50 -10.53 1.23
CA GLU A 314 -24.82 -11.96 1.14
C GLU A 314 -24.06 -12.64 -0.01
N ASP A 315 -24.04 -12.01 -1.19
CA ASP A 315 -23.34 -12.56 -2.35
C ASP A 315 -21.82 -12.68 -2.11
N GLU A 316 -21.19 -11.62 -1.59
CA GLU A 316 -19.75 -11.63 -1.25
C GLU A 316 -19.42 -12.69 -0.20
N TRP A 317 -20.33 -12.88 0.76
CA TRP A 317 -20.17 -13.85 1.83
C TRP A 317 -20.29 -15.28 1.33
N ASP A 318 -21.23 -15.54 0.43
CA ASP A 318 -21.46 -16.85 -0.17
C ASP A 318 -20.25 -17.29 -1.01
N ASP A 319 -19.71 -16.40 -1.85
CA ASP A 319 -18.50 -16.65 -2.63
C ASP A 319 -17.29 -16.92 -1.71
N TYR A 320 -17.12 -16.07 -0.68
CA TYR A 320 -16.02 -16.22 0.27
C TYR A 320 -16.09 -17.52 1.07
N LEU A 321 -17.28 -17.89 1.58
CA LEU A 321 -17.46 -19.12 2.33
C LEU A 321 -17.28 -20.36 1.46
N GLY A 322 -17.75 -20.32 0.20
CA GLY A 322 -17.54 -21.39 -0.77
C GLY A 322 -16.06 -21.75 -0.86
N THR A 323 -15.21 -20.74 -1.07
CA THR A 323 -13.76 -20.93 -1.08
C THR A 323 -13.20 -21.34 0.29
N LEU A 324 -13.63 -20.72 1.39
CA LEU A 324 -13.09 -21.00 2.72
C LEU A 324 -13.23 -22.49 3.11
N VAL A 325 -14.40 -23.07 2.81
CA VAL A 325 -14.72 -24.45 3.15
C VAL A 325 -13.93 -25.46 2.32
N GLU A 326 -13.39 -25.09 1.16
CA GLU A 326 -12.50 -25.98 0.39
C GLU A 326 -11.18 -26.28 1.13
N TYR A 327 -10.74 -25.37 2.03
CA TYR A 327 -9.50 -25.52 2.79
C TYR A 327 -9.72 -26.26 4.11
N GLN A 328 -9.63 -27.58 4.07
CA GLN A 328 -9.80 -28.46 5.23
C GLN A 328 -8.65 -29.47 5.36
N TRP A 329 -7.96 -29.47 6.50
CA TRP A 329 -6.91 -30.45 6.84
C TRP A 329 -7.36 -31.50 7.87
N THR A 330 -8.65 -31.57 8.14
CA THR A 330 -9.28 -32.63 8.94
C THR A 330 -9.45 -33.90 8.09
N LYS A 331 -9.48 -35.09 8.72
CA LYS A 331 -9.68 -36.34 7.97
C LYS A 331 -11.08 -36.39 7.36
N GLU A 332 -12.07 -36.08 8.18
CA GLU A 332 -13.46 -35.89 7.76
C GLU A 332 -13.68 -34.42 7.38
N VAL A 333 -14.35 -34.18 6.25
CA VAL A 333 -14.63 -32.84 5.73
C VAL A 333 -16.08 -32.48 5.95
N ALA A 334 -16.33 -31.23 6.35
CA ALA A 334 -17.68 -30.69 6.43
C ALA A 334 -18.09 -30.09 5.08
N ALA A 335 -19.35 -30.28 4.71
CA ALA A 335 -19.95 -29.62 3.56
C ALA A 335 -20.31 -28.16 3.89
N LEU A 336 -20.37 -27.29 2.87
CA LEU A 336 -20.70 -25.88 3.05
C LEU A 336 -22.08 -25.72 3.71
N GLU A 337 -23.06 -26.51 3.29
CA GLU A 337 -24.44 -26.48 3.78
C GLU A 337 -24.54 -26.82 5.28
N GLU A 338 -23.62 -27.63 5.80
CA GLU A 338 -23.58 -28.02 7.22
C GLU A 338 -23.08 -26.88 8.10
N VAL A 339 -22.20 -26.03 7.57
CA VAL A 339 -21.49 -25.01 8.36
C VAL A 339 -21.93 -23.58 8.06
N LYS A 340 -22.57 -23.33 6.90
CA LYS A 340 -22.89 -21.98 6.39
C LYS A 340 -23.71 -21.17 7.38
N GLU A 341 -24.85 -21.70 7.86
CA GLU A 341 -25.71 -20.98 8.79
C GLU A 341 -24.98 -20.67 10.11
N THR A 342 -24.29 -21.66 10.66
CA THR A 342 -23.53 -21.53 11.91
C THR A 342 -22.41 -20.50 11.80
N LEU A 343 -21.60 -20.56 10.74
CA LEU A 343 -20.52 -19.60 10.48
C LEU A 343 -21.08 -18.20 10.26
N THR A 344 -22.17 -18.06 9.52
CA THR A 344 -22.84 -16.77 9.28
C THR A 344 -23.29 -16.15 10.60
N ASN A 345 -23.99 -16.93 11.43
CA ASN A 345 -24.56 -16.47 12.70
C ASN A 345 -23.47 -16.12 13.73
N ILE A 346 -22.36 -16.86 13.80
CA ILE A 346 -21.30 -16.57 14.78
C ILE A 346 -20.38 -15.44 14.32
N THR A 347 -20.00 -15.45 13.04
CA THR A 347 -18.95 -14.56 12.52
C THR A 347 -19.51 -13.26 11.96
N GLN A 348 -20.83 -13.18 11.80
CA GLN A 348 -21.55 -12.00 11.30
C GLN A 348 -21.01 -11.52 9.94
N ARG A 349 -20.65 -12.47 9.07
CA ARG A 349 -20.08 -12.23 7.73
C ARG A 349 -18.81 -11.38 7.72
N ILE A 350 -17.99 -11.50 8.77
CA ILE A 350 -16.70 -10.84 8.87
C ILE A 350 -15.61 -11.85 8.47
N PRO A 351 -14.86 -11.63 7.37
CA PRO A 351 -13.93 -12.61 6.82
C PRO A 351 -12.77 -12.92 7.78
N GLY A 352 -12.19 -11.92 8.44
CA GLY A 352 -11.09 -12.17 9.38
C GLY A 352 -11.52 -12.97 10.62
N ILE A 353 -12.76 -12.81 11.09
CA ILE A 353 -13.31 -13.61 12.20
C ILE A 353 -13.58 -15.03 11.74
N SER A 354 -14.20 -15.20 10.58
CA SER A 354 -14.55 -16.51 10.04
C SER A 354 -13.35 -17.36 9.65
N SER A 355 -12.35 -16.79 8.97
CA SER A 355 -11.08 -17.47 8.69
C SER A 355 -10.42 -17.96 9.99
N ARG A 356 -10.42 -17.12 11.03
CA ARG A 356 -9.82 -17.46 12.32
C ARG A 356 -10.61 -18.53 13.06
N LEU A 357 -11.94 -18.44 13.07
CA LEU A 357 -12.81 -19.44 13.68
C LEU A 357 -12.65 -20.79 12.98
N TRP A 358 -12.68 -20.81 11.64
CA TRP A 358 -12.47 -22.00 10.83
C TRP A 358 -11.13 -22.68 11.13
N GLN A 359 -10.07 -21.87 11.20
CA GLN A 359 -8.74 -22.34 11.59
C GLN A 359 -8.73 -23.00 12.98
N ILE A 360 -9.37 -22.37 13.98
CA ILE A 360 -9.42 -22.87 15.35
C ILE A 360 -10.23 -24.17 15.42
N CYS A 361 -11.39 -24.25 14.75
CA CYS A 361 -12.22 -25.44 14.73
C CYS A 361 -11.44 -26.65 14.17
N GLN A 362 -10.76 -26.48 13.04
CA GLN A 362 -9.94 -27.55 12.47
C GLN A 362 -8.78 -27.94 13.37
N ALA A 363 -8.09 -26.97 13.99
CA ALA A 363 -7.02 -27.25 14.95
C ALA A 363 -7.52 -28.14 16.11
N ARG A 364 -8.72 -27.87 16.64
CA ARG A 364 -9.33 -28.68 17.70
C ARG A 364 -9.63 -30.11 17.26
N VAL A 365 -10.12 -30.30 16.03
CA VAL A 365 -10.38 -31.64 15.47
C VAL A 365 -9.07 -32.40 15.31
N ILE A 366 -8.05 -31.78 14.71
CA ILE A 366 -6.73 -32.40 14.50
C ILE A 366 -6.05 -32.76 15.83
N GLU A 367 -6.16 -31.90 16.86
CA GLU A 367 -5.70 -32.17 18.23
C GLU A 367 -6.43 -33.37 18.85
N ALA A 368 -7.77 -33.42 18.73
CA ALA A 368 -8.56 -34.52 19.27
C ALA A 368 -8.21 -35.85 18.62
N GLU A 369 -8.09 -35.89 17.28
CA GLU A 369 -7.66 -37.08 16.54
C GLU A 369 -6.31 -37.62 17.05
N ALA A 370 -5.32 -36.76 17.24
CA ALA A 370 -3.99 -37.15 17.71
C ALA A 370 -4.02 -37.68 19.16
N ILE A 371 -4.88 -37.13 20.01
CA ILE A 371 -5.10 -37.62 21.36
C ILE A 371 -5.70 -39.02 21.32
N TYR A 372 -6.75 -39.24 20.52
CA TYR A 372 -7.37 -40.56 20.38
C TYR A 372 -6.39 -41.61 19.84
N GLU A 373 -5.57 -41.27 18.86
CA GLU A 373 -4.51 -42.15 18.33
C GLU A 373 -3.41 -42.49 19.33
N TYR A 374 -3.16 -41.62 20.33
CA TYR A 374 -2.17 -41.89 21.37
C TYR A 374 -2.69 -42.84 22.47
N TYR A 375 -4.01 -42.86 22.68
CA TYR A 375 -4.66 -43.68 23.71
C TYR A 375 -5.21 -45.02 23.19
N LEU A 376 -5.20 -45.23 21.87
CA LEU A 376 -5.49 -46.51 21.20
C LEU A 376 -4.18 -47.22 20.84
#